data_AF-A0A353NZK2-F1
#
_entry.id   AF-A0A353NZK2-F1
#
_cell.length_a   1.000
_cell.length_b   1.000
_cell.length_c   1.000
_cell.angle_alpha   90.00
_cell.angle_beta   90.00
_cell.angle_gamma   90.00
#
_symmetry.space_group_name_H-M   'P 1'
#
loop_
_entity.id
_entity.type
_entity.pdbx_description
1 polymer ?
#
loop_
_entity_poly.entity_id
_entity_poly.type
_entity_poly.pdbx_seq_one_letter_code
_entity_poly.pdbx_strand_id
1 'polypeptide(L)' 'MENTEEKAARFDIANIIAWFECELQKESNTGSPIDARRELIRALALYSGISEKQIKESLEDLTHTQNQGETE' A
#
# COMPACT_ATOMS: atom_id res chain seq x y z
N MET A 1 -3.47 22.02 -9.72
CA MET A 1 -4.53 21.52 -8.83
C MET A 1 -4.27 20.03 -8.74
N GLU A 2 -3.55 19.60 -7.70
CA GLU A 2 -3.29 18.18 -7.47
C GLU A 2 -4.66 17.49 -7.41
N ASN A 3 -4.90 16.52 -8.30
CA ASN A 3 -6.22 15.97 -8.51
C ASN A 3 -6.64 15.25 -7.21
N THR A 4 -7.62 15.80 -6.50
CA THR A 4 -8.09 15.27 -5.21
C THR A 4 -8.55 13.82 -5.32
N GLU A 5 -9.02 13.40 -6.50
CA GLU A 5 -9.39 12.01 -6.79
C GLU A 5 -8.15 11.11 -6.94
N GLU A 6 -7.08 11.60 -7.59
CA GLU A 6 -5.81 10.88 -7.68
C GLU A 6 -5.19 10.68 -6.30
N LYS A 7 -5.23 11.71 -5.45
CA LYS A 7 -4.74 11.62 -4.08
C LYS A 7 -5.55 10.63 -3.24
N ALA A 8 -6.88 10.63 -3.38
CA ALA A 8 -7.74 9.65 -2.72
C ALA A 8 -7.45 8.22 -3.20
N ALA A 9 -7.34 8.02 -4.51
CA ALA A 9 -7.03 6.71 -5.09
C ALA A 9 -5.66 6.17 -4.62
N ARG A 10 -4.65 7.04 -4.52
CA ARG A 10 -3.33 6.67 -3.96
C ARG A 10 -3.43 6.24 -2.48
N PHE A 11 -4.24 6.93 -1.70
CA PHE A 11 -4.47 6.60 -0.29
C PHE A 11 -5.22 5.26 -0.13
N ASP A 12 -6.27 5.03 -0.92
CA ASP A 12 -7.03 3.78 -0.90
C ASP A 12 -6.16 2.58 -1.29
N ILE A 13 -5.31 2.73 -2.33
CA ILE A 13 -4.35 1.70 -2.74
C ILE A 13 -3.36 1.39 -1.61
N ALA A 14 -2.82 2.42 -0.94
CA ALA A 14 -1.91 2.22 0.18
C ALA A 14 -2.59 1.45 1.33
N ASN A 15 -3.84 1.77 1.65
CA ASN A 15 -4.62 1.05 2.67
C ASN A 15 -4.89 -0.41 2.30
N ILE A 16 -5.21 -0.70 1.02
CA ILE A 16 -5.43 -2.07 0.55
C ILE A 16 -4.16 -2.92 0.71
N ILE A 17 -3.00 -2.35 0.38
CA ILE A 17 -1.72 -3.04 0.51
C ILE A 17 -1.37 -3.27 1.99
N ALA A 18 -1.56 -2.26 2.86
CA ALA A 18 -1.32 -2.39 4.29
C ALA A 18 -2.23 -3.45 4.94
N TRP A 19 -3.51 -3.47 4.56
CA TRP A 19 -4.45 -4.52 4.98
C TRP A 19 -4.00 -5.90 4.51
N PHE A 20 -3.62 -6.03 3.24
CA PHE A 20 -3.14 -7.30 2.68
C PHE A 20 -1.90 -7.82 3.41
N GLU A 21 -0.93 -6.96 3.70
CA GLU A 21 0.26 -7.32 4.48
C GLU A 21 -0.11 -7.78 5.90
N CYS A 22 -1.07 -7.11 6.56
CA CYS A 22 -1.57 -7.48 7.88
C CYS A 22 -2.25 -8.86 7.87
N GLU A 23 -3.11 -9.15 6.89
CA GLU A 23 -3.75 -10.47 6.78
C GLU A 23 -2.72 -11.55 6.43
N LEU A 24 -1.76 -11.25 5.56
CA LEU A 24 -0.75 -12.20 5.15
C LEU A 24 0.19 -12.62 6.29
N GLN A 25 0.43 -11.74 7.27
CA GLN A 25 1.16 -12.07 8.50
C GLN A 25 0.41 -13.04 9.42
N LYS A 26 -0.92 -13.12 9.32
CA LYS A 26 -1.74 -14.06 10.12
C LYS A 26 -1.71 -15.48 9.55
N GLU A 27 -1.31 -15.63 8.28
CA GLU A 27 -1.23 -16.91 7.60
C GLU A 27 0.11 -17.61 7.86
N SER A 28 0.07 -18.85 8.35
CA SER A 28 1.27 -19.62 8.72
C SER A 28 1.92 -20.38 7.56
N ASN A 29 1.31 -20.39 6.37
CA ASN A 29 1.68 -21.24 5.22
C ASN A 29 1.67 -20.52 3.87
N THR A 30 1.72 -19.19 3.85
CA THR A 30 1.88 -18.45 2.61
C THR A 30 3.32 -18.61 2.10
N GLY A 31 3.49 -18.88 0.80
CA GLY A 31 4.80 -18.78 0.15
C GLY A 31 5.40 -17.38 0.33
N SER A 32 6.60 -17.12 -0.19
CA SER A 32 7.35 -15.85 -0.03
C SER A 32 6.44 -14.59 0.01
N PRO A 33 6.20 -14.01 1.22
CA PRO A 33 5.38 -12.81 1.42
C PRO A 33 5.79 -11.62 0.54
N ILE A 34 7.09 -11.58 0.21
CA ILE A 34 7.73 -10.54 -0.61
C ILE A 34 7.22 -10.61 -2.05
N ASP A 35 7.05 -11.81 -2.60
CA ASP A 35 6.56 -11.96 -3.98
C ASP A 35 5.08 -11.60 -4.07
N ALA A 36 4.26 -12.00 -3.09
CA ALA A 36 2.85 -11.64 -3.05
C ALA A 36 2.63 -10.12 -2.97
N ARG A 37 3.39 -9.43 -2.11
CA ARG A 37 3.39 -7.97 -2.01
C ARG A 37 3.77 -7.31 -3.34
N ARG A 38 4.84 -7.80 -3.98
CA ARG A 38 5.33 -7.24 -5.26
C ARG A 38 4.28 -7.40 -6.37
N GLU A 39 3.67 -8.57 -6.49
CA GLU A 39 2.66 -8.81 -7.52
C GLU A 39 1.36 -8.02 -7.26
N LEU A 40 0.99 -7.79 -5.99
CA LEU A 40 -0.13 -6.92 -5.65
C LEU A 40 0.11 -5.46 -6.07
N ILE A 41 1.29 -4.91 -5.77
CA ILE A 41 1.66 -3.54 -6.18
C ILE A 41 1.62 -3.41 -7.71
N ARG A 42 2.14 -4.40 -8.44
CA ARG A 42 2.08 -4.44 -9.91
C ARG A 42 0.66 -4.47 -10.44
N ALA A 43 -0.19 -5.33 -9.88
CA ALA A 43 -1.59 -5.42 -10.29
C ALA A 43 -2.32 -4.09 -10.05
N LEU A 44 -2.17 -3.49 -8.87
CA LEU A 44 -2.80 -2.22 -8.53
C LEU A 44 -2.31 -1.08 -9.42
N ALA A 45 -1.02 -1.03 -9.74
CA ALA A 45 -0.48 -0.05 -10.68
C ALA A 45 -1.09 -0.19 -12.08
N LEU A 46 -1.22 -1.43 -12.57
CA LEU A 46 -1.82 -1.72 -13.87
C LEU A 46 -3.31 -1.32 -13.93
N TYR A 47 -4.09 -1.66 -12.89
CA TYR A 47 -5.54 -1.41 -12.87
C TYR A 47 -5.91 0.05 -12.61
N SER A 48 -5.13 0.77 -11.81
CA SER A 48 -5.43 2.15 -11.42
C SER A 48 -4.84 3.21 -12.35
N GLY A 49 -3.82 2.85 -13.14
CA GLY A 49 -3.03 3.83 -13.90
C GLY A 49 -2.06 4.64 -13.04
N ILE A 50 -1.98 4.38 -11.73
CA ILE A 50 -1.01 5.00 -10.81
C ILE A 50 0.29 4.22 -10.88
N SER A 51 1.43 4.91 -10.99
CA SER A 51 2.72 4.22 -11.10
C SER A 51 3.11 3.49 -9.80
N GLU A 52 3.86 2.38 -9.92
CA GLU A 52 4.40 1.69 -8.74
C GLU A 52 5.21 2.61 -7.83
N LYS A 53 5.87 3.64 -8.39
CA LYS A 53 6.64 4.64 -7.64
C LYS A 53 5.72 5.47 -6.73
N GLN A 54 4.63 6.00 -7.27
CA GLN A 54 3.65 6.78 -6.52
C GLN A 54 2.96 5.96 -5.43
N ILE A 55 2.72 4.66 -5.68
CA ILE A 55 2.18 3.72 -4.70
C ILE A 55 3.18 3.52 -3.55
N LYS A 56 4.46 3.29 -3.86
CA LYS A 56 5.52 3.12 -2.83
C LYS A 56 5.70 4.38 -1.98
N GLU A 57 5.69 5.55 -2.59
CA GLU A 57 5.73 6.83 -1.86
C GLU A 57 4.53 6.96 -0.91
N SER A 58 3.32 6.61 -1.37
CA SER A 58 2.13 6.65 -0.52
C SER A 58 2.15 5.61 0.62
N LEU A 59 2.81 4.47 0.44
CA LEU A 59 3.05 3.51 1.52
C LEU A 59 4.02 4.07 2.56
N GLU A 60 5.11 4.70 2.13
CA GLU A 60 6.09 5.32 3.01
C GLU A 60 5.42 6.41 3.88
N ASP A 61 4.62 7.28 3.27
CA ASP A 61 3.83 8.32 3.95
C ASP A 61 2.86 7.72 5.00
N LEU A 62 2.22 6.59 4.67
CA LEU A 62 1.30 5.90 5.57
C LEU A 62 2.04 5.38 6.82
N THR A 63 3.18 4.71 6.64
CA THR A 63 4.02 4.24 7.76
C THR A 63 4.52 5.39 8.63
N HIS A 64 4.89 6.53 8.03
CA HIS A 64 5.30 7.71 8.80
C HIS A 64 4.16 8.29 9.63
N THR A 65 2.93 8.28 9.10
CA THR A 65 1.74 8.75 9.81
C THR A 65 1.36 7.81 10.98
N GLN A 66 1.47 6.50 10.79
CA GLN A 66 1.19 5.52 11.84
C GLN A 66 2.16 5.62 13.03
N ASN A 67 3.46 5.78 12.76
CA ASN A 67 4.48 5.91 13.81
C ASN A 67 4.36 7.20 14.64
N GLN A 68 3.72 8.24 14.12
CA GLN A 68 3.48 9.49 14.86
C GLN A 68 2.25 9.42 15.78
N GLY A 69 1.35 8.46 15.56
CA GLY A 69 0.17 8.23 16.42
C GLY A 69 0.43 7.40 17.68
N GLU A 70 1.63 6.79 17.82
CA GLU A 70 1.99 5.96 18.98
C GLU A 70 2.69 6.74 20.11
N THR A 71 2.79 8.08 20.02
CA THR A 71 3.49 8.92 21.01
C THR A 71 2.59 9.80 21.89
N GLU A 72 1.27 9.53 21.96
CA GLU A 72 0.34 10.21 22.88
C GLU A 72 -0.26 9.26 23.92
#